data_AF-A0A816UGQ6-F1
#
_entry.id   AF-A0A816UGQ6-F1
#
_cell.length_a   1.000
_cell.length_b   1.000
_cell.length_c   1.000
_cell.angle_alpha   90.00
_cell.angle_beta   90.00
_cell.angle_gamma   90.00
#
_symmetry.space_group_name_H-M   'P 1'
#
loop_
_entity.id
_entity.type
_entity.pdbx_description
1 polymer ?
#
loop_
_entity_poly.entity_id
_entity_poly.type
_entity_poly.pdbx_seq_one_letter_code
_entity_poly.pdbx_strand_id
1 'polypeptide(L)'
;MTSTTNNNRTREPTDRLEKIILKYIQNCTQHVRQKAENRILLVKAEMEEYKALEVFEQLATPLQWSTHLIFKSKMKLYGTKSKNYLAATKRVEYDLPPKFISNIDYTFKIDEFIFSKDEAQALYNQMRHITKEYRIQAMSLYVQSTNREREIFTDEIKHIIEGFPRNTEENDE
;
A
#
# COMPACT_ATOMS: atom_id res chain seq x y z
N MET A 1 37.47 -65.95 21.65
CA MET A 1 36.81 -65.56 20.38
C MET A 1 35.67 -64.63 20.76
N THR A 2 35.96 -63.34 20.84
CA THR A 2 35.03 -62.31 21.32
C THR A 2 34.53 -61.48 20.14
N SER A 3 33.21 -61.39 20.08
CA SER A 3 32.39 -60.83 19.03
C SER A 3 32.77 -59.39 18.65
N THR A 4 32.97 -59.16 17.36
CA THR A 4 32.94 -57.83 16.75
C THR A 4 31.49 -57.38 16.63
N THR A 5 31.00 -56.60 17.59
CA THR A 5 29.66 -55.97 17.50
C THR A 5 29.79 -54.62 16.80
N ASN A 6 29.41 -54.59 15.52
CA ASN A 6 29.32 -53.37 14.70
C ASN A 6 28.27 -52.39 15.27
N ASN A 7 28.73 -51.31 15.91
CA ASN A 7 27.93 -50.19 16.44
C ASN A 7 27.50 -49.19 15.35
N ASN A 8 26.89 -49.65 14.24
CA ASN A 8 26.59 -48.78 13.09
C ASN A 8 25.11 -48.68 12.69
N ARG A 9 24.13 -48.91 13.59
CA ARG A 9 22.71 -49.01 13.15
C ARG A 9 21.65 -48.18 13.88
N THR A 10 22.01 -47.19 14.69
CA THR A 10 21.02 -46.40 15.45
C THR A 10 20.94 -44.90 15.12
N ARG A 11 21.76 -44.36 14.21
CA ARG A 11 21.78 -42.91 13.89
C ARG A 11 20.91 -42.46 12.71
N GLU A 12 20.64 -43.31 11.72
CA GLU A 12 19.81 -42.95 10.54
C GLU A 12 18.40 -42.40 10.86
N PRO A 13 17.62 -42.96 11.81
CA PRO A 13 16.29 -42.43 12.10
C PRO A 13 16.33 -41.08 12.82
N THR A 14 17.35 -40.84 13.65
CA THR A 14 17.55 -39.61 14.41
C THR A 14 18.01 -38.47 13.49
N ASP A 15 18.94 -38.75 12.57
CA ASP A 15 19.38 -37.78 11.54
C ASP A 15 18.24 -37.39 10.60
N ARG A 16 17.33 -38.33 10.30
CA ARG A 16 16.15 -38.08 9.47
C ARG A 16 15.12 -37.20 10.19
N LEU A 17 14.90 -37.44 11.48
CA LEU A 17 14.05 -36.60 12.34
C LEU A 17 14.63 -35.19 12.48
N GLU A 18 15.94 -35.06 12.72
CA GLU A 18 16.63 -33.78 12.83
C GLU A 18 16.51 -32.96 11.52
N LYS A 19 16.70 -33.60 10.36
CA LYS A 19 16.47 -32.94 9.06
C LYS A 19 15.03 -32.45 8.88
N ILE A 20 14.03 -33.21 9.34
CA ILE A 20 12.62 -32.80 9.25
C ILE A 20 12.35 -31.60 10.17
N ILE A 21 12.88 -31.62 11.40
CA ILE A 21 12.75 -30.53 12.36
C ILE A 21 13.43 -29.27 11.84
N LEU A 22 14.66 -29.36 11.31
CA LEU A 22 15.37 -28.23 10.71
C LEU A 22 14.62 -27.66 9.50
N LYS A 23 14.04 -28.52 8.65
CA LYS A 23 13.23 -28.08 7.51
C LYS A 23 11.95 -27.36 7.97
N TYR A 24 11.30 -27.86 9.02
CA TYR A 24 10.15 -27.19 9.63
C TYR A 24 10.52 -25.81 10.21
N ILE A 25 11.61 -25.73 10.98
CA ILE A 25 12.13 -24.46 11.53
C ILE A 25 12.46 -23.48 10.41
N GLN A 26 13.15 -23.91 9.34
CA GLN A 26 13.42 -23.06 8.18
C GLN A 26 12.13 -22.54 7.55
N ASN A 27 11.12 -23.39 7.37
CA ASN A 27 9.85 -22.97 6.78
C ASN A 27 9.13 -21.94 7.67
N CYS A 28 9.11 -22.16 8.99
CA CYS A 28 8.52 -21.24 9.95
C CYS A 28 9.29 -19.91 10.06
N THR A 29 10.60 -19.92 9.83
CA THR A 29 11.47 -18.72 9.94
C THR A 29 11.73 -18.01 8.61
N GLN A 30 11.29 -18.58 7.48
CA GLN A 30 11.50 -18.03 6.13
C GLN A 30 11.01 -16.58 6.01
N HIS A 31 9.79 -16.31 6.49
CA HIS A 31 9.23 -14.95 6.46
C HIS A 31 10.00 -13.96 7.33
N VAL A 32 10.55 -14.42 8.46
CA VAL A 32 11.37 -13.58 9.35
C VAL A 32 12.69 -13.23 8.66
N ARG A 33 13.32 -14.21 8.01
CA ARG A 33 14.54 -14.00 7.23
C ARG A 33 14.31 -13.03 6.07
N GLN A 34 13.26 -13.24 5.27
CA GLN A 34 12.92 -12.34 4.18
C GLN A 34 12.65 -10.91 4.67
N LYS A 35 11.97 -10.76 5.81
CA LYS A 35 11.73 -9.45 6.44
C LYS A 35 13.03 -8.79 6.90
N ALA A 36 13.98 -9.57 7.43
CA ALA A 36 15.30 -9.07 7.81
C ALA A 36 16.12 -8.63 6.59
N GLU A 37 16.11 -9.43 5.51
CA GLU A 37 16.78 -9.09 4.25
C GLU A 37 16.23 -7.79 3.65
N ASN A 38 14.90 -7.64 3.61
CA ASN A 38 14.25 -6.40 3.16
C ASN A 38 14.63 -5.19 4.02
N ARG A 39 14.76 -5.36 5.34
CA ARG A 39 15.22 -4.30 6.24
C ARG A 39 16.66 -3.90 5.95
N ILE A 40 17.54 -4.86 5.69
CA ILE A 40 18.94 -4.58 5.34
C ILE A 40 19.01 -3.79 4.04
N LEU A 41 18.23 -4.18 3.02
CA LEU A 41 18.15 -3.46 1.75
C LEU A 41 17.64 -2.03 1.94
N LEU A 42 16.60 -1.84 2.76
CA LEU A 42 16.07 -0.52 3.09
C LEU A 42 17.14 0.37 3.74
N VAL A 43 17.83 -0.13 4.75
CA VAL A 43 18.88 0.63 5.46
C VAL A 43 20.02 1.01 4.51
N LYS A 44 20.39 0.12 3.59
CA LYS A 44 21.40 0.44 2.56
C LYS A 44 20.95 1.57 1.65
N ALA A 45 19.71 1.51 1.15
CA ALA A 45 19.14 2.55 0.31
C ALA A 45 19.05 3.89 1.06
N GLU A 46 18.57 3.89 2.31
CA GLU A 46 18.50 5.10 3.15
C GLU A 46 19.89 5.72 3.37
N MET A 47 20.93 4.89 3.55
CA MET A 47 22.30 5.37 3.70
C MET A 47 22.85 5.97 2.38
N GLU A 48 22.52 5.38 1.23
CA GLU A 48 22.89 5.92 -0.08
C GLU A 48 22.19 7.25 -0.35
N GLU A 49 20.90 7.34 -0.06
CA GLU A 49 20.12 8.59 -0.17
C GLU A 49 20.65 9.68 0.75
N TYR A 50 21.02 9.33 1.99
CA TYR A 50 21.60 10.27 2.93
C TYR A 50 22.95 10.82 2.44
N LYS A 51 23.84 9.96 1.92
CA LYS A 51 25.10 10.41 1.31
C LYS A 51 24.87 11.31 0.10
N ALA A 52 23.90 10.97 -0.75
CA ALA A 52 23.54 11.81 -1.89
C ALA A 52 23.02 13.18 -1.45
N LEU A 53 22.25 13.24 -0.36
CA LEU A 53 21.82 14.49 0.26
C LEU A 53 23.01 15.30 0.78
N GLU A 54 23.94 14.69 1.52
CA GLU A 54 25.14 15.41 2.01
C GLU A 54 25.95 16.02 0.86
N VAL A 55 26.14 15.29 -0.23
CA VAL A 55 26.82 15.79 -1.43
C VAL A 55 26.04 16.94 -2.06
N PHE A 56 24.71 16.81 -2.15
CA PHE A 56 23.84 17.87 -2.65
C PHE A 56 23.95 19.13 -1.79
N GLU A 57 23.95 19.01 -0.46
CA GLU A 57 24.03 20.17 0.43
C GLU A 57 25.35 20.95 0.27
N GLN A 58 26.44 20.25 -0.05
CA GLN A 58 27.76 20.86 -0.25
C GLN A 58 27.96 21.48 -1.63
N LEU A 59 27.36 20.90 -2.67
CA LEU A 59 27.65 21.25 -4.07
C LEU A 59 26.49 21.94 -4.82
N ALA A 60 25.27 21.91 -4.26
CA ALA A 60 24.11 22.42 -4.97
C ALA A 60 24.15 23.94 -5.17
N THR A 61 23.80 24.37 -6.38
CA THR A 61 23.59 25.77 -6.71
C THR A 61 22.36 26.34 -5.98
N PRO A 62 22.26 27.66 -5.78
CA PRO A 62 21.08 28.30 -5.21
C PRO A 62 19.77 27.94 -5.95
N LEU A 63 19.83 27.79 -7.27
CA LEU A 63 18.69 27.41 -8.09
C LEU A 63 18.26 25.95 -7.80
N GLN A 64 19.21 25.02 -7.73
CA GLN A 64 18.91 23.62 -7.36
C GLN A 64 18.33 23.50 -5.95
N TRP A 65 18.85 24.29 -5.00
CA TRP A 65 18.29 24.40 -3.65
C TRP A 65 16.85 24.90 -3.65
N SER A 66 16.55 25.92 -4.44
CA SER A 66 15.18 26.43 -4.57
C SER A 66 14.23 25.38 -5.15
N THR A 67 14.66 24.66 -6.18
CA THR A 67 13.89 23.57 -6.80
C THR A 67 13.69 22.41 -5.82
N HIS A 68 14.71 22.05 -5.02
CA HIS A 68 14.60 21.04 -3.98
C HIS A 68 13.54 21.40 -2.93
N LEU A 69 13.49 22.65 -2.46
CA LEU A 69 12.51 23.09 -1.47
C LEU A 69 11.07 22.99 -2.00
N ILE A 70 10.85 23.38 -3.26
CA ILE A 70 9.57 23.23 -3.95
C ILE A 70 9.22 21.74 -4.05
N PHE A 71 10.16 20.94 -4.56
CA PHE A 71 9.99 19.50 -4.74
C PHE A 71 9.62 18.79 -3.43
N LYS A 72 10.31 19.09 -2.33
CA LYS A 72 10.06 18.52 -1.00
C LYS A 72 8.62 18.76 -0.53
N SER A 73 8.10 19.97 -0.74
CA SER A 73 6.72 20.31 -0.39
C SER A 73 5.70 19.50 -1.22
N LYS A 74 5.95 19.36 -2.52
CA LYS A 74 5.11 18.60 -3.46
C LYS A 74 5.14 17.11 -3.16
N MET A 75 6.30 16.55 -2.86
CA MET A 75 6.45 15.14 -2.44
C MET A 75 5.67 14.82 -1.17
N LYS A 76 5.62 15.73 -0.19
CA LYS A 76 4.80 15.55 1.02
C LYS A 76 3.30 15.49 0.70
N LEU A 77 2.83 16.37 -0.19
CA LEU A 77 1.43 16.37 -0.63
C LEU A 77 1.10 15.11 -1.43
N TYR A 78 1.96 14.73 -2.38
CA TYR A 78 1.84 13.48 -3.14
C TYR A 78 1.73 12.26 -2.21
N GLY A 79 2.60 12.16 -1.19
CA GLY A 79 2.55 11.05 -0.23
C GLY A 79 1.20 10.98 0.50
N THR A 80 0.60 12.12 0.81
CA THR A 80 -0.73 12.18 1.43
C THR A 80 -1.83 11.75 0.44
N LYS A 81 -1.81 12.29 -0.78
CA LYS A 81 -2.81 11.98 -1.81
C LYS A 81 -2.75 10.52 -2.27
N SER A 82 -1.54 9.98 -2.42
CA SER A 82 -1.31 8.57 -2.75
C SER A 82 -1.86 7.63 -1.66
N LYS A 83 -1.60 7.93 -0.38
CA LYS A 83 -2.17 7.18 0.74
C LYS A 83 -3.70 7.23 0.76
N ASN A 84 -4.28 8.40 0.52
CA ASN A 84 -5.74 8.56 0.48
C ASN A 84 -6.37 7.72 -0.65
N TYR A 85 -5.79 7.76 -1.85
CA TYR A 85 -6.24 6.94 -2.97
C TYR A 85 -6.14 5.44 -2.64
N LEU A 86 -5.00 4.96 -2.11
CA LEU A 86 -4.84 3.55 -1.72
C LEU A 86 -5.81 3.13 -0.62
N ALA A 87 -6.13 4.02 0.32
CA ALA A 87 -7.13 3.75 1.33
C ALA A 87 -8.55 3.71 0.72
N ALA A 88 -8.84 4.60 -0.23
CA ALA A 88 -10.12 4.65 -0.92
C ALA A 88 -10.36 3.39 -1.77
N THR A 89 -9.37 2.92 -2.52
CA THR A 89 -9.49 1.69 -3.33
C THR A 89 -9.74 0.45 -2.46
N LYS A 90 -8.99 0.29 -1.36
CA LYS A 90 -9.23 -0.79 -0.39
C LYS A 90 -10.63 -0.72 0.23
N ARG A 91 -11.13 0.48 0.52
CA ARG A 91 -12.48 0.64 1.07
C ARG A 91 -13.55 0.18 0.07
N VAL A 92 -13.36 0.43 -1.22
CA VAL A 92 -14.26 -0.11 -2.27
C VAL A 92 -14.21 -1.62 -2.31
N GLU A 93 -13.01 -2.21 -2.26
CA GLU A 93 -12.82 -3.67 -2.26
C GLU A 93 -13.60 -4.36 -1.13
N TYR A 94 -13.69 -3.72 0.04
CA TYR A 94 -14.37 -4.27 1.22
C TYR A 94 -15.80 -3.72 1.46
N ASP A 95 -16.37 -2.91 0.55
CA ASP A 95 -17.66 -2.20 0.75
C ASP A 95 -17.73 -1.43 2.09
N LEU A 96 -16.64 -0.72 2.43
CA LEU A 96 -16.50 0.04 3.68
C LEU A 96 -16.50 1.56 3.41
N PRO A 97 -17.68 2.19 3.29
CA PRO A 97 -17.76 3.63 3.03
C PRO A 97 -17.06 4.44 4.14
N PRO A 98 -16.32 5.51 3.79
CA PRO A 98 -15.84 6.50 4.76
C PRO A 98 -17.01 7.12 5.55
N LYS A 99 -16.76 7.52 6.80
CA LYS A 99 -17.79 8.10 7.69
C LYS A 99 -18.54 9.31 7.13
N PHE A 100 -17.90 10.06 6.22
CA PHE A 100 -18.50 11.23 5.57
C PHE A 100 -19.45 10.85 4.42
N ILE A 101 -19.27 9.66 3.82
CA ILE A 101 -20.29 9.06 2.96
C ILE A 101 -21.33 8.54 3.95
N SER A 102 -22.32 9.39 4.20
CA SER A 102 -23.35 9.16 5.20
C SER A 102 -23.94 7.76 5.04
N ASN A 103 -24.16 7.08 6.17
CA ASN A 103 -25.02 5.91 6.27
C ASN A 103 -26.48 6.33 6.04
N ILE A 104 -26.78 6.93 4.89
CA ILE A 104 -28.16 7.17 4.47
C ILE A 104 -28.73 5.79 4.20
N ASP A 105 -29.50 5.28 5.15
CA ASP A 105 -30.43 4.20 4.90
C ASP A 105 -31.72 4.86 4.44
N TYR A 106 -32.00 4.82 3.14
CA TYR A 106 -33.23 5.34 2.58
C TYR A 106 -34.36 4.37 2.92
N THR A 107 -34.76 4.35 4.19
CA THR A 107 -35.84 3.50 4.71
C THR A 107 -36.89 4.38 5.37
N PHE A 108 -38.13 4.25 4.89
CA PHE A 108 -39.30 4.80 5.55
C PHE A 108 -40.30 3.68 5.82
N LYS A 109 -41.13 3.85 6.85
CA LYS A 109 -42.15 2.87 7.20
C LYS A 109 -43.27 2.90 6.17
N ILE A 110 -43.66 1.73 5.70
CA ILE A 110 -44.81 1.54 4.81
C ILE A 110 -46.00 1.13 5.68
N ASP A 111 -47.19 1.64 5.35
CA ASP A 111 -48.41 1.21 6.01
C ASP A 111 -48.85 -0.17 5.50
N GLU A 112 -48.47 -1.21 6.25
CA GLU A 112 -48.76 -2.61 5.92
C GLU A 112 -50.26 -2.98 6.07
N PHE A 113 -51.12 -2.07 6.54
CA PHE A 113 -52.57 -2.27 6.52
C PHE A 113 -53.20 -1.91 5.17
N ILE A 114 -52.53 -1.05 4.39
CA ILE A 114 -53.00 -0.59 3.08
C ILE A 114 -52.40 -1.46 1.97
N PHE A 115 -51.12 -1.82 2.10
CA PHE A 115 -50.40 -2.60 1.10
C PHE A 115 -50.43 -4.10 1.42
N SER A 116 -50.46 -4.94 0.39
CA SER A 116 -50.21 -6.36 0.57
C SER A 116 -48.76 -6.60 1.04
N LYS A 117 -48.51 -7.74 1.69
CA LYS A 117 -47.16 -8.09 2.18
C LYS A 117 -46.12 -8.09 1.06
N ASP A 118 -46.50 -8.55 -0.13
CA ASP A 118 -45.61 -8.62 -1.28
C ASP A 118 -45.28 -7.23 -1.84
N GLU A 119 -46.26 -6.32 -1.90
CA GLU A 119 -46.06 -4.93 -2.31
C GLU A 119 -45.19 -4.15 -1.32
N ALA A 120 -45.45 -4.31 -0.02
CA ALA A 120 -44.64 -3.70 1.03
C ALA A 120 -43.18 -4.19 0.96
N GLN A 121 -42.97 -5.50 0.78
CA GLN A 121 -41.64 -6.07 0.63
C GLN A 121 -40.94 -5.60 -0.66
N ALA A 122 -41.67 -5.46 -1.77
CA ALA A 122 -41.12 -4.92 -3.01
C ALA A 122 -40.63 -3.48 -2.84
N LEU A 123 -41.40 -2.63 -2.13
CA LEU A 123 -41.01 -1.27 -1.81
C LEU A 123 -39.79 -1.21 -0.87
N TYR A 124 -39.72 -2.06 0.16
CA TYR A 124 -38.51 -2.18 1.00
C TYR A 124 -37.27 -2.64 0.20
N ASN A 125 -37.46 -3.52 -0.78
CA ASN A 125 -36.37 -3.93 -1.68
C ASN A 125 -35.90 -2.76 -2.57
N GLN A 126 -36.82 -1.93 -3.07
CA GLN A 126 -36.48 -0.71 -3.82
C GLN A 126 -35.73 0.30 -2.95
N MET A 127 -36.16 0.53 -1.71
CA MET A 127 -35.46 1.35 -0.72
C MET A 127 -34.00 0.89 -0.50
N ARG A 128 -33.82 -0.42 -0.32
CA ARG A 128 -32.49 -1.03 -0.15
C ARG A 128 -31.64 -0.88 -1.41
N HIS A 129 -32.24 -1.00 -2.58
CA HIS A 129 -31.56 -0.82 -3.86
C HIS A 129 -31.06 0.62 -4.02
N ILE A 130 -31.92 1.62 -3.80
CA ILE A 130 -31.56 3.05 -3.84
C ILE A 130 -30.41 3.35 -2.87
N THR A 131 -30.49 2.85 -1.64
CA THR A 131 -29.43 3.00 -0.64
C THR A 131 -28.09 2.43 -1.12
N LYS A 132 -28.12 1.24 -1.72
CA LYS A 132 -26.93 0.59 -2.25
C LYS A 132 -26.35 1.37 -3.44
N GLU A 133 -27.19 1.81 -4.38
CA GLU A 133 -26.74 2.58 -5.54
C GLU A 133 -26.11 3.91 -5.13
N TYR A 134 -26.75 4.65 -4.22
CA TYR A 134 -26.19 5.89 -3.67
C TYR A 134 -24.78 5.66 -3.11
N ARG A 135 -24.60 4.62 -2.29
CA ARG A 135 -23.31 4.27 -1.71
C ARG A 135 -22.25 3.98 -2.76
N ILE A 136 -22.59 3.17 -3.76
CA ILE A 136 -21.69 2.82 -4.86
C ILE A 136 -21.27 4.07 -5.63
N GLN A 137 -22.23 4.93 -5.99
CA GLN A 137 -21.96 6.16 -6.72
C GLN A 137 -21.09 7.12 -5.91
N ALA A 138 -21.39 7.31 -4.62
CA ALA A 138 -20.61 8.17 -3.74
C ALA A 138 -19.18 7.64 -3.55
N MET A 139 -19.02 6.33 -3.35
CA MET A 139 -17.69 5.71 -3.23
C MET A 139 -16.90 5.79 -4.53
N SER A 140 -17.55 5.57 -5.67
CA SER A 140 -16.94 5.72 -6.99
C SER A 140 -16.43 7.15 -7.22
N LEU A 141 -17.26 8.16 -6.94
CA LEU A 141 -16.87 9.56 -7.05
C LEU A 141 -15.70 9.91 -6.13
N TYR A 142 -15.70 9.38 -4.90
CA TYR A 142 -14.59 9.57 -3.96
C TYR A 142 -13.28 8.96 -4.48
N VAL A 143 -13.32 7.75 -5.04
CA VAL A 143 -12.13 7.12 -5.64
C VAL A 143 -11.65 7.90 -6.86
N GLN A 144 -12.56 8.34 -7.72
CA GLN A 144 -12.22 9.15 -8.89
C GLN A 144 -11.56 10.47 -8.49
N SER A 145 -12.11 11.17 -7.50
CA SER A 145 -11.56 12.42 -6.98
C SER A 145 -10.16 12.22 -6.41
N THR A 146 -9.98 11.23 -5.53
CA THR A 146 -8.66 10.95 -4.92
C THR A 146 -7.63 10.46 -5.95
N ASN A 147 -8.06 9.72 -6.97
CA ASN A 147 -7.18 9.36 -8.08
C ASN A 147 -6.72 10.59 -8.86
N ARG A 148 -7.66 11.48 -9.21
CA ARG A 148 -7.34 12.68 -9.99
C ARG A 148 -6.39 13.62 -9.23
N GLU A 149 -6.61 13.81 -7.93
CA GLU A 149 -5.68 14.55 -7.08
C GLU A 149 -4.27 13.95 -7.12
N ARG A 150 -4.17 12.62 -7.01
CA ARG A 150 -2.88 11.91 -7.09
C ARG A 150 -2.19 12.10 -8.44
N GLU A 151 -2.93 12.01 -9.54
CA GLU A 151 -2.40 12.21 -10.90
C GLU A 151 -1.81 13.61 -11.08
N ILE A 152 -2.54 14.66 -10.64
CA ILE A 152 -2.04 16.04 -10.73
C ILE A 152 -0.67 16.18 -10.06
N PHE A 153 -0.53 15.67 -8.83
CA PHE A 153 0.77 15.71 -8.14
C PHE A 153 1.82 14.80 -8.79
N THR A 154 1.41 13.70 -9.43
CA THR A 154 2.34 12.82 -10.17
C THR A 154 2.94 13.57 -11.35
N ASP A 155 2.10 14.28 -12.11
CA ASP A 155 2.52 15.07 -13.27
C ASP A 155 3.40 16.25 -12.83
N GLU A 156 3.02 16.97 -11.77
CA GLU A 156 3.83 18.06 -11.21
C GLU A 156 5.22 17.59 -10.76
N ILE A 157 5.29 16.47 -10.04
CA ILE A 157 6.55 15.85 -9.60
C ILE A 157 7.41 15.51 -10.81
N LYS A 158 6.82 14.88 -11.82
CA LYS A 158 7.51 14.50 -13.05
C LYS A 158 8.11 15.73 -13.75
N HIS A 159 7.35 16.81 -13.88
CA HIS A 159 7.84 18.05 -14.50
C HIS A 159 8.96 18.71 -13.69
N ILE A 160 8.91 18.68 -12.36
CA ILE A 160 10.00 19.22 -11.53
C ILE A 160 11.28 18.39 -11.69
N ILE A 161 11.16 17.07 -11.80
CA ILE A 161 12.30 16.18 -12.04
C ILE A 161 12.90 16.41 -13.44
N GLU A 162 12.05 16.47 -14.48
CA GLU A 162 12.47 16.69 -15.86
C GLU A 162 13.13 18.08 -16.05
N GLY A 163 12.59 19.11 -15.37
CA GLY A 163 13.11 20.47 -15.37
C GLY A 163 14.16 20.76 -14.30
N PHE A 164 14.69 19.74 -13.62
CA PHE A 164 15.65 19.96 -12.54
C PHE A 164 16.93 20.61 -13.09
N PRO A 165 17.44 21.70 -12.48
CA PRO A 165 18.60 22.41 -13.00
C PRO A 165 19.83 21.49 -13.04
N ARG A 166 20.42 21.33 -14.22
CA ARG A 166 21.66 20.59 -14.39
C ARG A 166 22.84 21.49 -14.07
N ASN A 167 23.92 20.90 -13.58
CA ASN A 167 25.19 21.62 -13.49
C ASN A 167 25.64 21.89 -14.92
N THR A 168 25.62 23.14 -15.35
CA THR A 168 26.20 23.55 -16.63
C THR A 168 27.73 23.48 -16.52
N GLU A 169 28.26 22.28 -16.75
CA GLU A 169 29.67 22.02 -17.12
C GLU A 169 29.73 20.94 -18.22
N GLU A 170 28.80 20.98 -19.17
CA GLU A 170 29.10 20.54 -20.54
C GLU A 170 29.23 21.83 -21.35
N ASN A 171 30.40 22.47 -21.23
CA ASN A 171 30.81 23.49 -22.17
C ASN A 171 30.91 22.83 -23.55
N ASP A 172 30.22 23.43 -24.52
CA ASP A 172 30.84 23.91 -25.76
C ASP A 172 32.32 23.45 -25.97
N GLU A 173 32.48 22.28 -26.57
CA GLU A 173 33.55 21.95 -27.53
C GLU A 173 32.92 21.26 -28.75
#